data_AF-A0A022R2H0-F1
#
_entry.id   AF-A0A022R2H0-F1
#
_cell.length_a   1.000
_cell.length_b   1.000
_cell.length_c   1.000
_cell.angle_alpha   90.00
_cell.angle_beta   90.00
_cell.angle_gamma   90.00
#
_symmetry.space_group_name_H-M   'P 1'
#
loop_
_entity.id
_entity.type
_entity.pdbx_description
1 polymer ?
#
loop_
_entity_poly.entity_id
_entity_poly.type
_entity_poly.pdbx_seq_one_letter_code
_entity_poly.pdbx_strand_id
1 'polypeptide(L)'
;MGAPKKPLLLIMLILSDFFVSEILAEGVTKEEAKQLRDEVREMFYHAFDGYMKHAFPRDELKPLSCGGEDTLGGYALTLIDSLDTLALLGDREQFTTSVEWIGKNIRFDINKTVSIFETTIRILGGLLSAHLIASDYNTGMRIPSYDDELLHLAEDLARRMLPAFDTPTGIPFGSVNLMHGVDENESKITSTAGGGTLTLEFGVLSRLTNDPIFEQVTKNAVRGLWARRSRINLVGAHIDVFSGEWTQKDAGIGTSIDSFYEYLLKAYLLFGDEEYLFIFQEAYRAAMVYLYNDPWYVEVNMNSAALVWPLFNSLQAFWPGLQVLAGDIEPAIRTHAAFFSVWKRYGFTPEGFNLATFNVQQGQKSYPLRPELIESTYWLYKATRNPSYLDAGRDMLASLQYAARCTCGYCHISDVEFHQQEDHMESFFLAETVKYLWLLFDLAAGPDNLVENGPYKYIFSTEGHLIPTTPQISLASENCSYLGAYCRSGKLVQETYSSDIVNDFRGTNYSFSGTAATNFFSSPAFHKSPSSGLIKGFCPGLTHGQRYGISYIDSVDNNDAESARTTNVDDEAQNSPVFVNHSSDSQPSDSVENPDNSNYHELMENQRVPQLKIETRETVDEERPRDN
;
A
#
# COMPACT_ATOMS: atom_id res chain seq x y z
N MET A 1 -20.79 51.06 -64.84
CA MET A 1 -21.11 50.03 -63.82
C MET A 1 -19.79 49.48 -63.29
N GLY A 2 -19.61 49.37 -61.98
CA GLY A 2 -18.36 48.88 -61.38
C GLY A 2 -18.42 48.88 -59.84
N ALA A 3 -17.47 48.16 -59.22
CA ALA A 3 -17.31 47.91 -57.78
C ALA A 3 -18.35 46.95 -57.12
N PRO A 4 -18.05 45.64 -57.02
CA PRO A 4 -18.70 44.76 -56.06
C PRO A 4 -18.17 45.02 -54.63
N LYS A 5 -19.04 44.98 -53.63
CA LYS A 5 -18.65 45.06 -52.21
C LYS A 5 -18.06 43.72 -51.74
N LYS A 6 -16.81 43.69 -51.22
CA LYS A 6 -16.30 42.77 -50.18
C LYS A 6 -14.80 42.99 -49.91
N PRO A 7 -14.45 43.69 -48.82
CA PRO A 7 -13.19 43.40 -48.09
C PRO A 7 -13.39 43.16 -46.59
N LEU A 8 -14.55 43.52 -46.02
CA LEU A 8 -14.75 43.54 -44.56
C LEU A 8 -14.90 42.14 -43.93
N LEU A 9 -15.49 41.18 -44.65
CA LEU A 9 -15.80 39.85 -44.12
C LEU A 9 -14.55 38.97 -43.91
N LEU A 10 -13.52 39.16 -44.73
CA LEU A 10 -12.28 38.37 -44.65
C LEU A 10 -11.43 38.78 -43.43
N ILE A 11 -11.44 40.07 -43.08
CA ILE A 11 -10.71 40.60 -41.91
C ILE A 11 -11.33 40.09 -40.60
N MET A 12 -12.66 39.95 -40.52
CA MET A 12 -13.30 39.37 -39.34
C MET A 12 -13.05 37.87 -39.16
N LEU A 13 -12.80 37.10 -40.24
CA LEU A 13 -12.40 35.69 -40.15
C LEU A 13 -10.94 35.56 -39.67
N ILE A 14 -10.03 36.36 -40.22
CA ILE A 14 -8.62 36.36 -39.76
C ILE A 14 -8.51 36.85 -38.30
N LEU A 15 -9.42 37.71 -37.84
CA LEU A 15 -9.50 38.11 -36.43
C LEU A 15 -10.20 37.09 -35.51
N SER A 16 -11.08 36.21 -36.02
CA SER A 16 -11.57 35.08 -35.23
C SER A 16 -10.51 33.99 -35.08
N ASP A 17 -9.72 33.72 -36.12
CA ASP A 17 -8.64 32.72 -36.07
C ASP A 17 -7.51 33.12 -35.11
N PHE A 18 -7.40 34.42 -34.76
CA PHE A 18 -6.51 34.95 -33.71
C PHE A 18 -7.14 34.98 -32.30
N PHE A 19 -8.43 34.64 -32.16
CA PHE A 19 -9.16 34.59 -30.88
C PHE A 19 -9.75 33.21 -30.55
N VAL A 20 -9.54 32.21 -31.41
CA VAL A 20 -9.69 30.77 -31.08
C VAL A 20 -8.31 30.15 -30.87
N SER A 21 -7.48 30.82 -30.08
CA SER A 21 -6.57 30.10 -29.18
C SER A 21 -7.46 29.31 -28.22
N GLU A 22 -7.37 27.99 -28.24
CA GLU A 22 -8.22 27.12 -27.44
C GLU A 22 -8.15 27.50 -25.94
N ILE A 23 -9.30 27.72 -25.30
CA ILE A 23 -9.38 27.71 -23.82
C ILE A 23 -9.41 26.24 -23.37
N LEU A 24 -8.37 25.51 -23.75
CA LEU A 24 -7.83 24.45 -22.91
C LEU A 24 -7.24 25.16 -21.68
N ALA A 25 -7.47 24.63 -20.48
CA ALA A 25 -6.69 25.08 -19.35
C ALA A 25 -5.22 24.74 -19.64
N GLU A 26 -4.31 25.72 -19.58
CA GLU A 26 -2.89 25.43 -19.63
C GLU A 26 -2.55 24.58 -18.40
N GLY A 27 -2.27 23.30 -18.65
CA GLY A 27 -1.85 22.37 -17.60
C GLY A 27 -0.53 22.81 -16.98
N VAL A 28 -0.36 22.55 -15.68
CA VAL A 28 0.68 23.15 -14.83
C VAL A 28 2.01 23.37 -15.54
N THR A 29 2.39 24.63 -15.71
CA THR A 29 3.65 24.99 -16.40
C THR A 29 4.88 24.68 -15.54
N LYS A 30 6.08 24.65 -16.13
CA LYS A 30 7.32 24.41 -15.36
C LYS A 30 7.61 25.53 -14.33
N GLU A 31 7.17 26.75 -14.63
CA GLU A 31 7.32 27.91 -13.75
C GLU A 31 6.27 27.90 -12.63
N GLU A 32 5.04 27.48 -12.93
CA GLU A 32 3.98 27.24 -11.95
C GLU A 32 4.32 26.06 -11.03
N ALA A 33 4.86 24.95 -11.56
CA ALA A 33 5.32 23.82 -10.75
C ALA A 33 6.37 24.22 -9.70
N LYS A 34 7.25 25.19 -10.00
CA LYS A 34 8.17 25.75 -8.99
C LYS A 34 7.43 26.50 -7.90
N GLN A 35 6.42 27.30 -8.27
CA GLN A 35 5.60 28.04 -7.31
C GLN A 35 4.82 27.08 -6.40
N LEU A 36 4.16 26.07 -6.97
CA LEU A 36 3.42 25.05 -6.21
C LEU A 36 4.35 24.22 -5.32
N ARG A 37 5.54 23.83 -5.79
CA ARG A 37 6.56 23.16 -4.96
C ARG A 37 7.01 24.04 -3.79
N ASP A 38 7.29 25.31 -4.04
CA ASP A 38 7.79 26.23 -3.02
C ASP A 38 6.68 26.65 -2.04
N GLU A 39 5.41 26.60 -2.46
CA GLU A 39 4.22 26.66 -1.61
C GLU A 39 4.07 25.39 -0.73
N VAL A 40 4.29 24.19 -1.25
CA VAL A 40 4.32 22.96 -0.44
C VAL A 40 5.46 22.99 0.59
N ARG A 41 6.62 23.57 0.24
CA ARG A 41 7.70 23.82 1.19
C ARG A 41 7.28 24.78 2.31
N GLU A 42 6.49 25.80 2.01
CA GLU A 42 5.92 26.72 3.02
C GLU A 42 4.89 26.02 3.91
N MET A 43 4.04 25.17 3.32
CA MET A 43 3.12 24.27 4.03
C MET A 43 3.85 23.34 5.01
N PHE A 44 5.00 22.76 4.62
CA PHE A 44 5.84 21.96 5.52
C PHE A 44 6.23 22.76 6.76
N TYR A 45 6.89 23.91 6.59
CA TYR A 45 7.42 24.67 7.74
C TYR A 45 6.31 25.30 8.59
N HIS A 46 5.16 25.69 8.02
CA HIS A 46 4.01 26.14 8.82
C HIS A 46 3.54 25.09 9.84
N ALA A 47 3.56 23.81 9.47
CA ALA A 47 3.20 22.70 10.36
C ALA A 47 4.38 22.21 11.22
N PHE A 48 5.60 22.10 10.67
CA PHE A 48 6.78 21.65 11.40
C PHE A 48 7.23 22.65 12.46
N ASP A 49 7.41 23.93 12.12
CA ASP A 49 7.75 24.99 13.08
C ASP A 49 6.63 25.16 14.11
N GLY A 50 5.38 24.93 13.69
CA GLY A 50 4.20 24.88 14.55
C GLY A 50 4.30 23.78 15.62
N TYR A 51 4.52 22.54 15.20
CA TYR A 51 4.78 21.39 16.08
C TYR A 51 5.97 21.65 17.01
N MET A 52 7.12 22.08 16.48
CA MET A 52 8.35 22.32 17.23
C MET A 52 8.22 23.41 18.30
N LYS A 53 7.25 24.32 18.14
CA LYS A 53 6.99 25.44 19.06
C LYS A 53 5.88 25.16 20.07
N HIS A 54 4.90 24.32 19.75
CA HIS A 54 3.66 24.19 20.51
C HIS A 54 3.34 22.79 21.04
N ALA A 55 3.95 21.74 20.47
CA ALA A 55 3.70 20.35 20.83
C ALA A 55 4.97 19.61 21.29
N PHE A 56 6.08 19.79 20.58
CA PHE A 56 7.36 19.14 20.87
C PHE A 56 7.78 19.28 22.36
N PRO A 57 8.24 18.19 23.03
CA PRO A 57 8.56 16.86 22.51
C PRO A 57 7.42 15.83 22.60
N ARG A 58 6.15 16.26 22.65
CA ARG A 58 5.01 15.33 22.54
C ARG A 58 4.93 14.71 21.16
N ASP A 59 4.10 13.68 21.00
CA ASP A 59 3.94 13.00 19.72
C ASP A 59 3.38 13.91 18.62
N GLU A 60 2.25 14.59 18.85
CA GLU A 60 1.46 15.27 17.80
C GLU A 60 0.91 16.65 18.20
N LEU A 61 0.52 17.44 17.19
CA LEU A 61 0.11 18.84 17.31
C LEU A 61 -1.41 18.99 17.35
N LYS A 62 -1.89 19.96 18.14
CA LYS A 62 -3.26 20.50 18.10
C LYS A 62 -3.27 21.86 17.38
N PRO A 63 -3.60 21.92 16.08
CA PRO A 63 -3.31 23.06 15.21
C PRO A 63 -4.29 24.26 15.33
N LEU A 64 -5.45 24.10 15.98
CA LEU A 64 -6.36 25.20 16.34
C LEU A 64 -6.05 25.76 17.73
N SER A 65 -5.89 24.90 18.73
CA SER A 65 -5.58 25.33 20.10
C SER A 65 -4.11 25.70 20.32
N CYS A 66 -3.23 25.30 19.39
CA CYS A 66 -1.77 25.45 19.49
C CYS A 66 -1.21 24.78 20.76
N GLY A 67 -1.63 23.54 21.00
CA GLY A 67 -1.06 22.63 22.00
C GLY A 67 -0.54 21.35 21.34
N GLY A 68 -0.36 20.28 22.12
CA GLY A 68 0.01 18.96 21.61
C GLY A 68 -0.39 17.82 22.55
N GLU A 69 -0.34 16.59 22.06
CA GLU A 69 -0.71 15.38 22.82
C GLU A 69 0.17 14.16 22.46
N ASP A 70 0.04 13.10 23.26
CA ASP A 70 0.85 11.87 23.16
C ASP A 70 -0.01 10.67 22.77
N THR A 71 -0.27 10.55 21.47
CA THR A 71 -1.17 9.55 20.87
C THR A 71 -0.60 8.13 20.86
N LEU A 72 0.70 7.96 20.63
CA LEU A 72 1.35 6.65 20.60
C LEU A 72 2.17 6.39 21.87
N GLY A 73 3.32 7.06 22.02
CA GLY A 73 4.37 6.73 22.98
C GLY A 73 4.77 7.85 23.92
N GLY A 74 4.68 9.11 23.49
CA GLY A 74 5.32 10.26 24.13
C GLY A 74 6.82 10.35 23.83
N TYR A 75 7.20 10.07 22.58
CA TYR A 75 8.59 9.95 22.12
C TYR A 75 8.91 10.88 20.94
N ALA A 76 8.25 12.03 20.87
CA ALA A 76 8.39 13.03 19.81
C ALA A 76 8.12 12.47 18.40
N LEU A 77 7.06 11.67 18.26
CA LEU A 77 6.63 11.03 17.00
C LEU A 77 6.79 11.93 15.77
N THR A 78 6.14 13.10 15.73
CA THR A 78 6.17 14.00 14.57
C THR A 78 7.59 14.49 14.22
N LEU A 79 8.51 14.57 15.20
CA LEU A 79 9.91 14.90 14.90
C LEU A 79 10.63 13.73 14.21
N ILE A 80 10.47 12.51 14.70
CA ILE A 80 11.11 11.30 14.15
C ILE A 80 10.58 11.01 12.74
N ASP A 81 9.26 11.13 12.57
CA ASP A 81 8.52 10.82 11.36
C ASP A 81 8.82 11.80 10.20
N SER A 82 9.18 13.06 10.51
CA SER A 82 9.47 14.08 9.50
C SER A 82 10.97 14.30 9.18
N LEU A 83 11.87 13.50 9.79
CA LEU A 83 13.33 13.65 9.62
C LEU A 83 13.78 13.57 8.16
N ASP A 84 13.27 12.60 7.40
CA ASP A 84 13.69 12.41 6.02
C ASP A 84 13.01 13.39 5.04
N THR A 85 11.85 13.96 5.41
CA THR A 85 11.28 15.13 4.72
C THR A 85 12.17 16.35 4.88
N LEU A 86 12.71 16.64 6.08
CA LEU A 86 13.71 17.71 6.27
C LEU A 86 14.93 17.51 5.35
N ALA A 87 15.42 16.27 5.27
CA ALA A 87 16.55 15.93 4.41
C ALA A 87 16.22 16.04 2.92
N LEU A 88 15.03 15.61 2.49
CA LEU A 88 14.55 15.73 1.11
C LEU A 88 14.38 17.19 0.68
N LEU A 89 13.88 18.05 1.57
CA LEU A 89 13.73 19.49 1.35
C LEU A 89 15.07 20.24 1.30
N GLY A 90 16.15 19.61 1.75
CA GLY A 90 17.53 20.12 1.79
C GLY A 90 17.93 20.84 3.10
N ASP A 91 17.11 20.77 4.16
CA ASP A 91 17.40 21.46 5.42
C ASP A 91 18.35 20.66 6.30
N ARG A 92 19.64 20.80 6.01
CA ARG A 92 20.70 20.17 6.79
C ARG A 92 20.85 20.75 8.20
N GLU A 93 20.37 21.96 8.49
CA GLU A 93 20.51 22.57 9.82
C GLU A 93 19.49 21.98 10.80
N GLN A 94 18.22 21.94 10.40
CA GLN A 94 17.16 21.32 11.19
C GLN A 94 17.28 19.80 11.23
N PHE A 95 17.65 19.13 10.12
CA PHE A 95 17.95 17.70 10.13
C PHE A 95 19.06 17.35 11.13
N THR A 96 20.20 18.05 11.07
CA THR A 96 21.33 17.79 12.01
C THR A 96 20.91 18.01 13.46
N THR A 97 20.21 19.12 13.74
CA THR A 97 19.78 19.48 15.10
C THR A 97 18.78 18.46 15.66
N SER A 98 17.88 17.96 14.82
CA SER A 98 16.85 16.98 15.21
C SER A 98 17.46 15.60 15.48
N VAL A 99 18.31 15.09 14.59
CA VAL A 99 19.04 13.82 14.79
C VAL A 99 19.91 13.87 16.05
N GLU A 100 20.68 14.95 16.23
CA GLU A 100 21.50 15.13 17.44
C GLU A 100 20.65 15.28 18.71
N TRP A 101 19.43 15.83 18.65
CA TRP A 101 18.54 15.89 19.81
C TRP A 101 17.96 14.50 20.13
N ILE A 102 17.52 13.73 19.14
CA ILE A 102 16.91 12.40 19.33
C ILE A 102 17.90 11.45 19.99
N GLY A 103 19.11 11.29 19.45
CA GLY A 103 20.14 10.40 20.02
C GLY A 103 20.47 10.75 21.48
N LYS A 104 20.49 12.04 21.82
CA LYS A 104 20.78 12.51 23.18
C LYS A 104 19.62 12.30 24.16
N ASN A 105 18.36 12.45 23.73
CA ASN A 105 17.20 12.57 24.64
C ASN A 105 16.20 11.40 24.61
N ILE A 106 15.98 10.74 23.47
CA ILE A 106 14.97 9.68 23.34
C ILE A 106 15.48 8.35 23.91
N ARG A 107 14.63 7.63 24.65
CA ARG A 107 14.86 6.28 25.17
C ARG A 107 13.56 5.48 25.14
N PHE A 108 13.64 4.17 25.01
CA PHE A 108 12.47 3.28 24.96
C PHE A 108 12.33 2.37 26.18
N ASP A 109 13.07 2.60 27.27
CA ASP A 109 12.89 1.98 28.58
C ASP A 109 11.71 2.57 29.38
N ILE A 110 10.60 2.82 28.68
CA ILE A 110 9.38 3.44 29.19
C ILE A 110 8.29 2.40 29.48
N ASN A 111 7.58 2.58 30.60
CA ASN A 111 6.41 1.76 30.92
C ASN A 111 5.18 2.25 30.12
N LYS A 112 5.15 1.92 28.83
CA LYS A 112 4.12 2.33 27.88
C LYS A 112 3.81 1.15 26.96
N THR A 113 2.53 0.86 26.77
CA THR A 113 2.04 -0.09 25.75
C THR A 113 1.85 0.66 24.43
N VAL A 114 2.39 0.12 23.34
CA VAL A 114 2.41 0.73 22.00
C VAL A 114 2.00 -0.27 20.92
N SER A 115 1.38 0.20 19.84
CA SER A 115 1.02 -0.61 18.67
C SER A 115 2.27 -1.09 17.93
N ILE A 116 2.36 -2.39 17.62
CA ILE A 116 3.49 -2.97 16.87
C ILE A 116 3.55 -2.37 15.46
N PHE A 117 2.40 -2.16 14.82
CA PHE A 117 2.26 -1.59 13.48
C PHE A 117 2.75 -0.14 13.44
N GLU A 118 2.06 0.77 14.14
CA GLU A 118 2.36 2.22 14.15
C GLU A 118 3.81 2.51 14.62
N THR A 119 4.29 1.80 15.63
CA THR A 119 5.66 1.98 16.15
C THR A 119 6.71 1.49 15.16
N THR A 120 6.40 0.49 14.34
CA THR A 120 7.31 0.03 13.29
C THR A 120 7.32 1.01 12.12
N ILE A 121 6.16 1.33 11.55
CA ILE A 121 6.10 2.14 10.32
C ILE A 121 6.55 3.58 10.56
N ARG A 122 6.13 4.23 11.65
CA ARG A 122 6.48 5.63 11.95
C ARG A 122 7.85 5.77 12.64
N ILE A 123 8.03 5.11 13.79
CA ILE A 123 9.23 5.32 14.64
C ILE A 123 10.44 4.53 14.14
N LEU A 124 10.30 3.21 13.94
CA LEU A 124 11.42 2.39 13.46
C LEU A 124 11.80 2.77 12.02
N GLY A 125 10.81 3.03 11.15
CA GLY A 125 11.00 3.57 9.81
C GLY A 125 11.74 4.91 9.78
N GLY A 126 11.26 5.91 10.53
CA GLY A 126 11.88 7.24 10.60
C GLY A 126 13.32 7.21 11.15
N LEU A 127 13.57 6.44 12.20
CA LEU A 127 14.92 6.25 12.76
C LEU A 127 15.88 5.59 11.75
N LEU A 128 15.44 4.55 11.04
CA LEU A 128 16.27 3.85 10.05
C LEU A 128 16.54 4.72 8.80
N SER A 129 15.52 5.39 8.28
CA SER A 129 15.65 6.34 7.15
C SER A 129 16.63 7.46 7.50
N ALA A 130 16.45 8.10 8.66
CA ALA A 130 17.35 9.15 9.12
C ALA A 130 18.79 8.66 9.39
N HIS A 131 18.99 7.46 9.96
CA HIS A 131 20.33 6.87 10.10
C HIS A 131 21.02 6.68 8.75
N LEU A 132 20.32 6.13 7.75
CA LEU A 132 20.86 5.89 6.41
C LEU A 132 21.19 7.20 5.68
N ILE A 133 20.44 8.26 5.93
CA ILE A 133 20.69 9.60 5.39
C ILE A 133 21.87 10.31 6.11
N ALA A 134 21.93 10.19 7.45
CA ALA A 134 22.90 10.88 8.30
C ALA A 134 24.30 10.24 8.33
N SER A 135 24.42 8.96 8.01
CA SER A 135 25.68 8.20 8.06
C SER A 135 26.55 8.31 6.80
N ASP A 136 25.95 8.39 5.61
CA ASP A 136 26.68 8.35 4.32
C ASP A 136 26.96 9.73 3.72
N TYR A 137 28.21 9.97 3.34
CA TYR A 137 28.65 11.19 2.64
C TYR A 137 27.97 11.40 1.29
N ASN A 138 27.57 10.35 0.57
CA ASN A 138 27.03 10.51 -0.80
C ASN A 138 25.64 11.15 -0.82
N THR A 139 24.91 11.17 0.31
CA THR A 139 23.58 11.80 0.43
C THR A 139 23.65 13.33 0.42
N GLY A 140 24.84 13.91 0.66
CA GLY A 140 25.02 15.35 0.93
C GLY A 140 24.57 15.79 2.33
N MET A 141 23.84 14.93 3.05
CA MET A 141 23.19 15.20 4.34
C MET A 141 23.96 14.65 5.55
N ARG A 142 25.10 13.96 5.33
CA ARG A 142 25.91 13.36 6.40
C ARG A 142 26.21 14.34 7.53
N ILE A 143 25.93 13.92 8.75
CA ILE A 143 26.27 14.65 9.97
C ILE A 143 27.71 14.30 10.38
N PRO A 144 28.65 15.25 10.48
CA PRO A 144 30.05 14.97 10.81
C PRO A 144 30.25 14.32 12.19
N SER A 145 29.40 14.66 13.14
CA SER A 145 29.41 14.26 14.56
C SER A 145 28.71 12.92 14.86
N TYR A 146 27.98 12.34 13.90
CA TYR A 146 27.10 11.20 14.10
C TYR A 146 27.88 9.88 14.22
N ASP A 147 27.50 9.08 15.22
CA ASP A 147 28.12 7.83 15.68
C ASP A 147 27.02 6.75 15.88
N ASP A 148 26.16 6.64 14.86
CA ASP A 148 25.08 5.66 14.71
C ASP A 148 24.00 5.63 15.82
N GLU A 149 23.80 6.76 16.53
CA GLU A 149 22.87 6.82 17.67
C GLU A 149 21.42 6.45 17.33
N LEU A 150 20.93 6.73 16.10
CA LEU A 150 19.57 6.35 15.70
C LEU A 150 19.46 4.86 15.36
N LEU A 151 20.54 4.20 14.91
CA LEU A 151 20.55 2.75 14.69
C LEU A 151 20.52 2.01 16.03
N HIS A 152 21.24 2.50 17.04
CA HIS A 152 21.15 1.94 18.39
C HIS A 152 19.76 2.13 19.03
N LEU A 153 19.08 3.26 18.76
CA LEU A 153 17.68 3.46 19.17
C LEU A 153 16.71 2.55 18.41
N ALA A 154 16.90 2.36 17.10
CA ALA A 154 16.13 1.43 16.28
C ALA A 154 16.28 -0.02 16.77
N GLU A 155 17.50 -0.45 17.11
CA GLU A 155 17.78 -1.78 17.64
C GLU A 155 17.13 -2.00 19.02
N ASP A 156 17.29 -1.06 19.97
CA ASP A 156 16.66 -1.13 21.30
C ASP A 156 15.12 -1.22 21.19
N LEU A 157 14.51 -0.39 20.34
CA LEU A 157 13.08 -0.40 20.09
C LEU A 157 12.60 -1.74 19.50
N ALA A 158 13.24 -2.22 18.43
CA ALA A 158 12.86 -3.48 17.80
C ALA A 158 13.05 -4.68 18.75
N ARG A 159 14.10 -4.69 19.58
CA ARG A 159 14.31 -5.74 20.60
C ARG A 159 13.22 -5.75 21.66
N ARG A 160 12.65 -4.60 22.02
CA ARG A 160 11.47 -4.49 22.92
C ARG A 160 10.18 -4.97 22.27
N MET A 161 10.10 -4.94 20.93
CA MET A 161 8.95 -5.43 20.16
C MET A 161 8.99 -6.94 19.87
N LEU A 162 10.17 -7.60 19.92
CA LEU A 162 10.31 -9.04 19.69
C LEU A 162 9.35 -9.95 20.51
N PRO A 163 9.01 -9.67 21.79
CA PRO A 163 8.05 -10.49 22.55
C PRO A 163 6.66 -10.60 21.91
N ALA A 164 6.23 -9.63 21.09
CA ALA A 164 4.95 -9.70 20.40
C ALA A 164 4.88 -10.84 19.37
N PHE A 165 6.02 -11.34 18.88
CA PHE A 165 6.09 -12.42 17.89
C PHE A 165 6.09 -13.83 18.51
N ASP A 166 6.08 -13.97 19.85
CA ASP A 166 6.02 -15.28 20.53
C ASP A 166 4.58 -15.85 20.51
N THR A 167 4.12 -16.21 19.31
CA THR A 167 2.77 -16.74 19.08
C THR A 167 2.84 -18.07 18.31
N PRO A 168 1.88 -19.01 18.53
CA PRO A 168 1.83 -20.28 17.80
C PRO A 168 1.72 -20.16 16.27
N THR A 169 1.33 -18.98 15.77
CA THR A 169 1.15 -18.73 14.33
C THR A 169 2.35 -18.01 13.68
N GLY A 170 3.24 -17.42 14.49
CA GLY A 170 4.30 -16.50 14.05
C GLY A 170 3.82 -15.10 13.71
N ILE A 171 2.51 -14.84 13.75
CA ILE A 171 1.90 -13.51 13.52
C ILE A 171 1.93 -12.75 14.86
N PRO A 172 2.39 -11.48 14.91
CA PRO A 172 2.54 -10.78 16.18
C PRO A 172 1.22 -10.32 16.79
N PHE A 173 1.20 -10.19 18.12
CA PHE A 173 0.20 -9.42 18.86
C PHE A 173 0.08 -7.97 18.34
N GLY A 174 -1.08 -7.34 18.57
CA GLY A 174 -1.32 -5.97 18.12
C GLY A 174 -0.47 -4.92 18.84
N SER A 175 -0.21 -5.09 20.14
CA SER A 175 0.59 -4.18 20.95
C SER A 175 1.56 -4.88 21.91
N VAL A 176 2.49 -4.10 22.47
CA VAL A 176 3.50 -4.56 23.43
C VAL A 176 3.84 -3.44 24.42
N ASN A 177 4.15 -3.77 25.66
CA ASN A 177 4.73 -2.82 26.62
C ASN A 177 6.26 -2.79 26.48
N LEU A 178 6.82 -1.61 26.24
CA LEU A 178 8.26 -1.43 25.93
C LEU A 178 9.21 -1.75 27.10
N MET A 179 8.70 -1.96 28.32
CA MET A 179 9.48 -2.40 29.49
C MET A 179 9.07 -3.79 30.00
N HIS A 180 7.86 -4.27 29.70
CA HIS A 180 7.29 -5.50 30.29
C HIS A 180 6.96 -6.62 29.28
N GLY A 181 7.00 -6.36 27.97
CA GLY A 181 6.56 -7.31 26.95
C GLY A 181 5.03 -7.28 26.75
N VAL A 182 4.44 -8.39 26.32
CA VAL A 182 3.00 -8.49 26.05
C VAL A 182 2.23 -8.65 27.36
N ASP A 183 1.09 -7.95 27.53
CA ASP A 183 0.21 -8.13 28.69
C ASP A 183 -0.54 -9.47 28.62
N GLU A 184 -0.77 -10.14 29.76
CA GLU A 184 -1.50 -11.42 29.81
C GLU A 184 -2.93 -11.34 29.26
N ASN A 185 -3.51 -10.13 29.21
CA ASN A 185 -4.86 -9.84 28.76
C ASN A 185 -4.90 -9.21 27.35
N GLU A 186 -3.76 -9.10 26.66
CA GLU A 186 -3.69 -8.45 25.34
C GLU A 186 -4.56 -9.14 24.28
N SER A 187 -5.09 -8.33 23.35
CA SER A 187 -5.85 -8.80 22.20
C SER A 187 -5.03 -9.78 21.37
N LYS A 188 -5.48 -11.04 21.33
CA LYS A 188 -5.00 -12.04 20.38
C LYS A 188 -5.45 -11.78 18.95
N ILE A 189 -6.32 -10.80 18.73
CA ILE A 189 -6.77 -10.40 17.40
C ILE A 189 -5.87 -9.27 16.88
N THR A 190 -5.27 -9.47 15.71
CA THR A 190 -4.49 -8.47 14.96
C THR A 190 -5.04 -8.34 13.53
N SER A 191 -4.63 -7.31 12.80
CA SER A 191 -4.99 -7.10 11.39
C SER A 191 -3.97 -7.74 10.43
N THR A 192 -4.37 -7.96 9.18
CA THR A 192 -3.43 -8.45 8.14
C THR A 192 -2.30 -7.46 7.88
N ALA A 193 -2.60 -6.16 7.84
CA ALA A 193 -1.59 -5.10 7.82
C ALA A 193 -0.69 -5.15 9.07
N GLY A 194 -1.27 -5.23 10.27
CA GLY A 194 -0.53 -5.27 11.53
C GLY A 194 0.44 -6.44 11.67
N GLY A 195 0.14 -7.59 11.06
CA GLY A 195 1.04 -8.74 10.99
C GLY A 195 1.96 -8.80 9.75
N GLY A 196 1.68 -8.04 8.70
CA GLY A 196 2.40 -8.11 7.42
C GLY A 196 3.39 -6.95 7.18
N THR A 197 3.03 -5.77 7.63
CA THR A 197 3.65 -4.48 7.30
C THR A 197 4.78 -4.12 8.27
N LEU A 198 5.68 -5.08 8.49
CA LEU A 198 6.83 -4.96 9.41
C LEU A 198 8.16 -5.32 8.72
N THR A 199 8.07 -5.87 7.51
CA THR A 199 9.14 -6.57 6.80
C THR A 199 10.27 -5.66 6.32
N LEU A 200 9.98 -4.42 5.91
CA LEU A 200 11.00 -3.50 5.39
C LEU A 200 11.93 -3.03 6.51
N GLU A 201 11.37 -2.55 7.62
CA GLU A 201 12.11 -1.94 8.72
C GLU A 201 12.93 -3.00 9.48
N PHE A 202 12.31 -4.11 9.86
CA PHE A 202 13.00 -5.23 10.52
C PHE A 202 14.02 -5.91 9.59
N GLY A 203 13.74 -5.97 8.28
CA GLY A 203 14.67 -6.46 7.27
C GLY A 203 15.92 -5.57 7.17
N VAL A 204 15.74 -4.25 6.97
CA VAL A 204 16.83 -3.26 6.96
C VAL A 204 17.65 -3.31 8.26
N LEU A 205 16.98 -3.32 9.41
CA LEU A 205 17.65 -3.43 10.71
C LEU A 205 18.52 -4.69 10.81
N SER A 206 18.07 -5.83 10.28
CA SER A 206 18.85 -7.08 10.25
C SER A 206 20.11 -6.96 9.39
N ARG A 207 20.03 -6.26 8.24
CA ARG A 207 21.19 -6.03 7.37
C ARG A 207 22.21 -5.05 7.99
N LEU A 208 21.75 -4.07 8.77
CA LEU A 208 22.60 -3.08 9.42
C LEU A 208 23.26 -3.60 10.71
N THR A 209 22.50 -4.33 11.54
CA THR A 209 23.00 -4.90 12.81
C THR A 209 23.70 -6.26 12.65
N ASN A 210 23.50 -6.93 11.50
CA ASN A 210 23.89 -8.33 11.28
C ASN A 210 23.26 -9.30 12.30
N ASP A 211 22.10 -8.96 12.88
CA ASP A 211 21.27 -9.87 13.67
C ASP A 211 20.05 -10.31 12.84
N PRO A 212 19.97 -11.58 12.40
CA PRO A 212 18.90 -12.05 11.52
C PRO A 212 17.55 -12.21 12.21
N ILE A 213 17.43 -12.00 13.54
CA ILE A 213 16.18 -12.25 14.27
C ILE A 213 15.03 -11.39 13.74
N PHE A 214 15.29 -10.12 13.39
CA PHE A 214 14.23 -9.18 13.03
C PHE A 214 13.59 -9.55 11.68
N GLU A 215 14.40 -9.82 10.64
CA GLU A 215 13.94 -10.30 9.33
C GLU A 215 13.28 -11.68 9.44
N GLN A 216 13.78 -12.54 10.35
CA GLN A 216 13.24 -13.88 10.53
C GLN A 216 11.84 -13.89 11.17
N VAL A 217 11.56 -13.02 12.16
CA VAL A 217 10.22 -12.97 12.78
C VAL A 217 9.17 -12.37 11.86
N THR A 218 9.49 -11.29 11.13
CA THR A 218 8.53 -10.65 10.20
C THR A 218 8.27 -11.52 8.97
N LYS A 219 9.29 -12.19 8.42
CA LYS A 219 9.09 -13.20 7.36
C LYS A 219 8.21 -14.37 7.83
N ASN A 220 8.31 -14.77 9.10
CA ASN A 220 7.44 -15.81 9.66
C ASN A 220 5.99 -15.30 9.85
N ALA A 221 5.77 -14.04 10.20
CA ALA A 221 4.44 -13.43 10.27
C ALA A 221 3.74 -13.38 8.90
N VAL A 222 4.46 -12.92 7.86
CA VAL A 222 3.98 -12.92 6.46
C VAL A 222 3.62 -14.34 5.99
N ARG A 223 4.47 -15.33 6.27
CA ARG A 223 4.17 -16.75 6.01
C ARG A 223 2.96 -17.24 6.82
N GLY A 224 2.82 -16.81 8.06
CA GLY A 224 1.71 -17.15 8.95
C GLY A 224 0.36 -16.67 8.42
N LEU A 225 0.29 -15.44 7.92
CA LEU A 225 -0.87 -14.89 7.21
C LEU A 225 -1.13 -15.63 5.91
N TRP A 226 -0.11 -15.78 5.05
CA TRP A 226 -0.26 -16.38 3.72
C TRP A 226 -0.63 -17.88 3.74
N ALA A 227 -0.17 -18.63 4.75
CA ALA A 227 -0.57 -20.01 4.96
C ALA A 227 -2.08 -20.17 5.28
N ARG A 228 -2.76 -19.08 5.67
CA ARG A 228 -4.16 -19.06 6.14
C ARG A 228 -5.12 -18.39 5.15
N ARG A 229 -4.63 -17.88 4.02
CA ARG A 229 -5.48 -17.37 2.92
C ARG A 229 -6.55 -18.39 2.49
N SER A 230 -7.63 -17.90 1.91
CA SER A 230 -8.71 -18.75 1.39
C SER A 230 -8.30 -19.58 0.17
N ARG A 231 -9.17 -20.52 -0.23
CA ARG A 231 -9.02 -21.30 -1.48
C ARG A 231 -8.99 -20.43 -2.76
N ILE A 232 -9.33 -19.14 -2.66
CA ILE A 232 -9.27 -18.15 -3.74
C ILE A 232 -8.14 -17.13 -3.55
N ASN A 233 -7.15 -17.43 -2.69
CA ASN A 233 -5.98 -16.62 -2.36
C ASN A 233 -6.24 -15.24 -1.71
N LEU A 234 -7.48 -14.95 -1.30
CA LEU A 234 -7.78 -13.75 -0.49
C LEU A 234 -7.43 -13.98 0.99
N VAL A 235 -7.03 -12.91 1.67
CA VAL A 235 -6.81 -12.83 3.13
C VAL A 235 -7.94 -12.02 3.78
N GLY A 236 -8.20 -12.24 5.07
CA GLY A 236 -9.21 -11.48 5.82
C GLY A 236 -8.66 -10.20 6.45
N ALA A 237 -9.53 -9.35 6.99
CA ALA A 237 -9.13 -8.14 7.69
C ALA A 237 -8.44 -8.40 9.04
N HIS A 238 -8.97 -9.35 9.84
CA HIS A 238 -8.48 -9.63 11.19
C HIS A 238 -8.42 -11.13 11.52
N ILE A 239 -7.40 -11.52 12.30
CA ILE A 239 -7.02 -12.90 12.62
C ILE A 239 -6.65 -13.06 14.10
N ASP A 240 -7.04 -14.18 14.71
CA ASP A 240 -6.55 -14.59 16.03
C ASP A 240 -5.18 -15.28 15.92
N VAL A 241 -4.16 -14.74 16.59
CA VAL A 241 -2.74 -15.14 16.43
C VAL A 241 -2.34 -16.42 17.18
N PHE A 242 -3.29 -17.10 17.84
CA PHE A 242 -3.06 -18.38 18.53
C PHE A 242 -3.68 -19.55 17.77
N SER A 243 -4.95 -19.42 17.39
CA SER A 243 -5.68 -20.40 16.58
C SER A 243 -5.36 -20.28 15.09
N GLY A 244 -5.12 -19.05 14.61
CA GLY A 244 -5.05 -18.73 13.18
C GLY A 244 -6.41 -18.61 12.50
N GLU A 245 -7.52 -18.55 13.23
CA GLU A 245 -8.84 -18.30 12.64
C GLU A 245 -9.03 -16.82 12.32
N TRP A 246 -9.55 -16.55 11.12
CA TRP A 246 -9.95 -15.20 10.70
C TRP A 246 -11.21 -14.77 11.46
N THR A 247 -11.08 -13.77 12.32
CA THR A 247 -12.18 -13.21 13.12
C THR A 247 -13.01 -12.21 12.33
N GLN A 248 -12.40 -11.53 11.35
CA GLN A 248 -13.11 -10.83 10.27
C GLN A 248 -12.68 -11.43 8.93
N LYS A 249 -13.66 -11.98 8.21
CA LYS A 249 -13.47 -12.73 6.94
C LYS A 249 -13.72 -11.85 5.71
N ASP A 250 -13.69 -10.54 5.90
CA ASP A 250 -13.86 -9.53 4.87
C ASP A 250 -12.51 -9.24 4.22
N ALA A 251 -12.48 -9.17 2.89
CA ALA A 251 -11.30 -9.02 2.06
C ALA A 251 -11.47 -7.79 1.15
N GLY A 252 -10.42 -7.01 1.05
CA GLY A 252 -10.37 -5.76 0.29
C GLY A 252 -8.94 -5.35 0.00
N ILE A 253 -8.78 -4.14 -0.54
CA ILE A 253 -7.48 -3.47 -0.73
C ILE A 253 -7.30 -2.26 0.21
N GLY A 254 -8.20 -2.04 1.17
CA GLY A 254 -8.16 -0.93 2.11
C GLY A 254 -7.84 -1.38 3.54
N THR A 255 -8.26 -0.55 4.50
CA THR A 255 -7.99 -0.63 5.94
C THR A 255 -7.91 -2.06 6.47
N SER A 256 -6.85 -2.33 7.24
CA SER A 256 -6.51 -3.63 7.85
C SER A 256 -5.81 -4.63 6.91
N ILE A 257 -5.67 -4.31 5.62
CA ILE A 257 -5.10 -5.23 4.61
C ILE A 257 -4.13 -4.50 3.67
N ASP A 258 -4.55 -3.40 3.05
CA ASP A 258 -3.74 -2.39 2.33
C ASP A 258 -2.24 -2.72 2.14
N SER A 259 -1.44 -2.35 3.12
CA SER A 259 0.02 -2.34 3.18
C SER A 259 0.67 -3.73 3.23
N PHE A 260 -0.09 -4.81 3.50
CA PHE A 260 0.40 -6.18 3.31
C PHE A 260 0.69 -6.46 1.82
N TYR A 261 -0.19 -6.04 0.90
CA TYR A 261 0.08 -6.17 -0.54
C TYR A 261 1.30 -5.36 -0.95
N GLU A 262 1.47 -4.19 -0.33
CA GLU A 262 2.55 -3.26 -0.59
C GLU A 262 3.91 -3.82 -0.20
N TYR A 263 4.04 -4.29 1.05
CA TYR A 263 5.29 -4.79 1.61
C TYR A 263 5.75 -6.07 0.92
N LEU A 264 4.85 -6.89 0.38
CA LEU A 264 5.23 -8.03 -0.45
C LEU A 264 5.97 -7.59 -1.73
N LEU A 265 5.50 -6.56 -2.44
CA LEU A 265 6.22 -6.06 -3.61
C LEU A 265 7.47 -5.28 -3.19
N LYS A 266 7.35 -4.36 -2.23
CA LYS A 266 8.46 -3.51 -1.77
C LYS A 266 9.61 -4.32 -1.15
N ALA A 267 9.33 -5.42 -0.42
CA ALA A 267 10.36 -6.30 0.15
C ALA A 267 11.08 -7.12 -0.92
N TYR A 268 10.39 -7.59 -1.97
CA TYR A 268 11.07 -8.17 -3.14
C TYR A 268 11.97 -7.14 -3.84
N LEU A 269 11.46 -5.93 -4.10
CA LEU A 269 12.22 -4.87 -4.77
C LEU A 269 13.45 -4.42 -3.96
N LEU A 270 13.36 -4.42 -2.63
CA LEU A 270 14.44 -4.04 -1.74
C LEU A 270 15.45 -5.17 -1.54
N PHE A 271 15.00 -6.36 -1.12
CA PHE A 271 15.85 -7.46 -0.66
C PHE A 271 16.16 -8.52 -1.73
N GLY A 272 15.38 -8.60 -2.81
CA GLY A 272 15.54 -9.60 -3.88
C GLY A 272 14.90 -10.98 -3.60
N ASP A 273 14.04 -11.10 -2.59
CA ASP A 273 13.48 -12.38 -2.15
C ASP A 273 12.21 -12.77 -2.95
N GLU A 274 12.37 -13.75 -3.84
CA GLU A 274 11.33 -14.31 -4.72
C GLU A 274 10.09 -14.85 -3.98
N GLU A 275 10.19 -15.20 -2.69
CA GLU A 275 9.02 -15.66 -1.92
C GLU A 275 7.99 -14.54 -1.75
N TYR A 276 8.44 -13.30 -1.49
CA TYR A 276 7.52 -12.15 -1.41
C TYR A 276 6.91 -11.82 -2.77
N LEU A 277 7.68 -11.95 -3.87
CA LEU A 277 7.16 -11.76 -5.22
C LEU A 277 6.09 -12.80 -5.58
N PHE A 278 6.31 -14.07 -5.24
CA PHE A 278 5.32 -15.13 -5.46
C PHE A 278 4.02 -14.86 -4.70
N ILE A 279 4.12 -14.48 -3.42
CA ILE A 279 2.97 -14.15 -2.59
C ILE A 279 2.25 -12.91 -3.16
N PHE A 280 2.98 -11.85 -3.51
CA PHE A 280 2.42 -10.66 -4.16
C PHE A 280 1.65 -11.01 -5.44
N GLN A 281 2.25 -11.77 -6.35
CA GLN A 281 1.62 -12.11 -7.63
C GLN A 281 0.32 -12.89 -7.45
N GLU A 282 0.28 -13.85 -6.52
CA GLU A 282 -0.92 -14.65 -6.27
C GLU A 282 -2.01 -13.89 -5.50
N ALA A 283 -1.63 -12.97 -4.60
CA ALA A 283 -2.56 -12.09 -3.87
C ALA A 283 -3.13 -10.99 -4.77
N TYR A 284 -2.28 -10.31 -5.55
CA TYR A 284 -2.67 -9.31 -6.55
C TYR A 284 -3.58 -9.91 -7.62
N ARG A 285 -3.26 -11.12 -8.11
CA ARG A 285 -4.12 -11.87 -9.04
C ARG A 285 -5.49 -12.18 -8.43
N ALA A 286 -5.60 -12.42 -7.13
CA ALA A 286 -6.89 -12.59 -6.46
C ALA A 286 -7.65 -11.25 -6.35
N ALA A 287 -6.97 -10.16 -5.96
CA ALA A 287 -7.56 -8.84 -5.90
C ALA A 287 -8.15 -8.39 -7.25
N MET A 288 -7.40 -8.56 -8.34
CA MET A 288 -7.83 -8.22 -9.70
C MET A 288 -8.93 -9.13 -10.29
N VAL A 289 -9.26 -10.26 -9.63
CA VAL A 289 -10.33 -11.19 -10.04
C VAL A 289 -11.59 -11.06 -9.19
N TYR A 290 -11.46 -10.75 -7.89
CA TYR A 290 -12.57 -10.79 -6.93
C TYR A 290 -12.93 -9.44 -6.30
N LEU A 291 -12.00 -8.48 -6.26
CA LEU A 291 -12.20 -7.17 -5.63
C LEU A 291 -12.40 -6.06 -6.67
N TYR A 292 -11.74 -6.17 -7.83
CA TYR A 292 -11.77 -5.16 -8.89
C TYR A 292 -13.10 -5.17 -9.68
N ASN A 293 -13.73 -4.00 -9.76
CA ASN A 293 -14.98 -3.72 -10.48
C ASN A 293 -14.87 -2.36 -11.18
N ASP A 294 -14.20 -2.37 -12.36
CA ASP A 294 -13.68 -1.19 -13.07
C ASP A 294 -14.62 0.03 -13.07
N PRO A 295 -14.18 1.23 -12.61
CA PRO A 295 -12.83 1.57 -12.15
C PRO A 295 -12.58 1.38 -10.63
N TRP A 296 -13.50 0.77 -9.89
CA TRP A 296 -13.46 0.71 -8.42
C TRP A 296 -12.95 -0.63 -7.89
N TYR A 297 -12.77 -0.70 -6.58
CA TYR A 297 -12.64 -1.95 -5.83
C TYR A 297 -13.75 -2.03 -4.78
N VAL A 298 -14.09 -3.24 -4.35
CA VAL A 298 -15.13 -3.51 -3.35
C VAL A 298 -14.66 -4.52 -2.31
N GLU A 299 -15.30 -4.53 -1.15
CA GLU A 299 -15.02 -5.49 -0.09
C GLU A 299 -15.91 -6.72 -0.24
N VAL A 300 -15.32 -7.91 -0.18
CA VAL A 300 -16.00 -9.20 -0.38
C VAL A 300 -15.63 -10.20 0.72
N ASN A 301 -16.43 -11.23 0.95
CA ASN A 301 -16.03 -12.29 1.86
C ASN A 301 -14.88 -13.11 1.25
N MET A 302 -13.78 -13.25 1.97
CA MET A 302 -12.53 -13.86 1.51
C MET A 302 -12.70 -15.29 0.97
N ASN A 303 -13.74 -16.03 1.37
CA ASN A 303 -13.94 -17.44 1.00
C ASN A 303 -14.92 -17.64 -0.15
N SER A 304 -15.95 -16.79 -0.26
CA SER A 304 -17.03 -16.94 -1.26
C SER A 304 -17.00 -15.89 -2.37
N ALA A 305 -16.17 -14.84 -2.24
CA ALA A 305 -16.20 -13.62 -3.05
C ALA A 305 -17.58 -12.93 -3.12
N ALA A 306 -18.47 -13.20 -2.16
CA ALA A 306 -19.74 -12.49 -2.04
C ALA A 306 -19.48 -11.06 -1.56
N LEU A 307 -20.05 -10.06 -2.24
CA LEU A 307 -19.98 -8.64 -1.86
C LEU A 307 -20.43 -8.43 -0.41
N VAL A 308 -19.61 -7.74 0.37
CA VAL A 308 -19.91 -7.27 1.73
C VAL A 308 -20.25 -5.79 1.70
N TRP A 309 -19.32 -4.95 1.21
CA TRP A 309 -19.53 -3.51 1.09
C TRP A 309 -19.13 -2.96 -0.30
N PRO A 310 -20.05 -2.30 -1.03
CA PRO A 310 -19.71 -1.48 -2.19
C PRO A 310 -19.17 -0.12 -1.72
N LEU A 311 -17.98 -0.12 -1.13
CA LEU A 311 -17.36 1.03 -0.46
C LEU A 311 -15.96 1.30 -1.04
N PHE A 312 -15.74 2.53 -1.50
CA PHE A 312 -14.40 3.08 -1.61
C PHE A 312 -14.02 3.67 -0.25
N ASN A 313 -13.01 3.09 0.38
CA ASN A 313 -12.40 3.59 1.62
C ASN A 313 -11.16 4.44 1.25
N SER A 314 -10.93 5.54 1.95
CA SER A 314 -9.86 6.49 1.59
C SER A 314 -8.46 5.85 1.46
N LEU A 315 -8.13 4.91 2.36
CA LEU A 315 -6.83 4.20 2.35
C LEU A 315 -6.63 3.35 1.08
N GLN A 316 -7.69 2.95 0.37
CA GLN A 316 -7.56 2.24 -0.92
C GLN A 316 -6.83 3.09 -1.98
N ALA A 317 -6.70 4.41 -1.77
CA ALA A 317 -6.14 5.33 -2.75
C ALA A 317 -4.63 5.15 -3.01
N PHE A 318 -3.91 4.35 -2.24
CA PHE A 318 -2.50 3.97 -2.49
C PHE A 318 -2.36 2.98 -3.66
N TRP A 319 -3.43 2.23 -3.95
CA TRP A 319 -3.39 1.07 -4.83
C TRP A 319 -2.95 1.39 -6.28
N PRO A 320 -3.36 2.52 -6.91
CA PRO A 320 -2.78 2.95 -8.18
C PRO A 320 -1.25 3.16 -8.13
N GLY A 321 -0.69 3.64 -7.03
CA GLY A 321 0.76 3.74 -6.79
C GLY A 321 1.43 2.37 -6.74
N LEU A 322 0.86 1.43 -5.98
CA LEU A 322 1.31 0.04 -5.95
C LEU A 322 1.20 -0.65 -7.33
N GLN A 323 0.14 -0.37 -8.09
CA GLN A 323 -0.03 -0.83 -9.47
C GLN A 323 1.02 -0.23 -10.41
N VAL A 324 1.42 1.03 -10.23
CA VAL A 324 2.53 1.65 -10.97
C VAL A 324 3.86 0.96 -10.65
N LEU A 325 4.13 0.66 -9.37
CA LEU A 325 5.32 -0.09 -8.94
C LEU A 325 5.33 -1.52 -9.52
N ALA A 326 4.17 -2.16 -9.65
CA ALA A 326 3.99 -3.46 -10.32
C ALA A 326 4.00 -3.39 -11.87
N GLY A 327 3.99 -2.17 -12.45
CA GLY A 327 3.95 -1.95 -13.90
C GLY A 327 2.57 -2.10 -14.56
N ASP A 328 1.48 -2.23 -13.80
CA ASP A 328 0.10 -2.36 -14.28
C ASP A 328 -0.57 -0.98 -14.41
N ILE A 329 -0.02 -0.17 -15.33
CA ILE A 329 -0.33 1.27 -15.43
C ILE A 329 -1.79 1.54 -15.85
N GLU A 330 -2.40 0.69 -16.68
CA GLU A 330 -3.70 0.97 -17.29
C GLU A 330 -4.87 0.90 -16.28
N PRO A 331 -4.99 -0.12 -15.39
CA PRO A 331 -5.92 -0.08 -14.26
C PRO A 331 -5.63 1.07 -13.28
N ALA A 332 -4.36 1.37 -13.03
CA ALA A 332 -3.96 2.46 -12.12
C ALA A 332 -4.51 3.82 -12.59
N ILE A 333 -4.38 4.14 -13.89
CA ILE A 333 -4.93 5.37 -14.49
C ILE A 333 -6.44 5.47 -14.27
N ARG A 334 -7.20 4.39 -14.53
CA ARG A 334 -8.67 4.40 -14.39
C ARG A 334 -9.12 4.51 -12.93
N THR A 335 -8.47 3.75 -12.05
CA THR A 335 -8.76 3.72 -10.61
C THR A 335 -8.47 5.08 -9.97
N HIS A 336 -7.30 5.67 -10.26
CA HIS A 336 -6.95 7.01 -9.78
C HIS A 336 -7.94 8.07 -10.26
N ALA A 337 -8.34 8.05 -11.53
CA ALA A 337 -9.32 9.00 -12.06
C ALA A 337 -10.69 8.89 -11.35
N ALA A 338 -11.08 7.68 -10.92
CA ALA A 338 -12.28 7.46 -10.13
C ALA A 338 -12.13 8.01 -8.70
N PHE A 339 -11.04 7.69 -7.99
CA PHE A 339 -10.78 8.19 -6.64
C PHE A 339 -10.65 9.73 -6.62
N PHE A 340 -9.93 10.30 -7.58
CA PHE A 340 -9.79 11.75 -7.74
C PHE A 340 -11.12 12.44 -8.09
N SER A 341 -12.08 11.76 -8.73
CA SER A 341 -13.42 12.33 -8.94
C SER A 341 -14.17 12.61 -7.62
N VAL A 342 -13.87 11.86 -6.55
CA VAL A 342 -14.39 12.10 -5.20
C VAL A 342 -13.75 13.38 -4.62
N TRP A 343 -12.42 13.51 -4.72
CA TRP A 343 -11.70 14.72 -4.33
C TRP A 343 -12.22 15.97 -5.08
N LYS A 344 -12.41 15.89 -6.39
CA LYS A 344 -12.99 16.99 -7.20
C LYS A 344 -14.42 17.38 -6.79
N ARG A 345 -15.16 16.52 -6.09
CA ARG A 345 -16.52 16.80 -5.61
C ARG A 345 -16.56 17.37 -4.19
N TYR A 346 -15.74 16.87 -3.29
CA TYR A 346 -15.77 17.22 -1.86
C TYR A 346 -14.57 18.06 -1.39
N GLY A 347 -13.60 18.34 -2.27
CA GLY A 347 -12.30 18.92 -1.89
C GLY A 347 -11.36 17.91 -1.22
N PHE A 348 -11.84 16.74 -0.81
CA PHE A 348 -11.10 15.73 -0.07
C PHE A 348 -11.67 14.34 -0.38
N THR A 349 -10.92 13.28 -0.08
CA THR A 349 -11.47 11.90 -0.03
C THR A 349 -12.00 11.61 1.38
N PRO A 350 -13.31 11.39 1.57
CA PRO A 350 -13.82 10.92 2.87
C PRO A 350 -13.30 9.51 3.16
N GLU A 351 -13.15 9.18 4.44
CA GLU A 351 -12.82 7.83 4.93
C GLU A 351 -13.70 6.73 4.31
N GLY A 352 -14.96 7.03 3.99
CA GLY A 352 -15.84 6.14 3.23
C GLY A 352 -16.70 6.86 2.20
N PHE A 353 -16.71 6.35 0.98
CA PHE A 353 -17.58 6.78 -0.13
C PHE A 353 -18.37 5.60 -0.68
N ASN A 354 -19.70 5.68 -0.58
CA ASN A 354 -20.61 4.60 -0.87
C ASN A 354 -20.90 4.50 -2.38
N LEU A 355 -20.44 3.42 -3.03
CA LEU A 355 -20.48 3.25 -4.48
C LEU A 355 -21.88 2.89 -5.03
N ALA A 356 -22.80 2.46 -4.16
CA ALA A 356 -24.19 2.22 -4.56
C ALA A 356 -25.04 3.51 -4.60
N THR A 357 -24.70 4.50 -3.77
CA THR A 357 -25.44 5.78 -3.68
C THR A 357 -24.66 6.97 -4.25
N PHE A 358 -23.36 6.81 -4.51
CA PHE A 358 -22.42 7.88 -4.89
C PHE A 358 -22.44 9.07 -3.92
N ASN A 359 -22.41 8.81 -2.62
CA ASN A 359 -22.31 9.83 -1.57
C ASN A 359 -21.36 9.40 -0.43
N VAL A 360 -21.02 10.34 0.45
CA VAL A 360 -20.24 10.06 1.66
C VAL A 360 -20.95 9.03 2.54
N GLN A 361 -20.21 8.02 3.01
CA GLN A 361 -20.74 6.97 3.86
C GLN A 361 -20.99 7.52 5.28
N GLN A 362 -22.17 7.21 5.84
CA GLN A 362 -22.55 7.69 7.17
C GLN A 362 -21.63 7.10 8.24
N GLY A 363 -21.06 7.98 9.08
CA GLY A 363 -20.04 7.62 10.07
C GLY A 363 -18.59 7.64 9.57
N GLN A 364 -18.35 7.87 8.27
CA GLN A 364 -17.01 7.93 7.66
C GLN A 364 -16.84 9.21 6.84
N LYS A 365 -17.20 10.35 7.43
CA LYS A 365 -17.27 11.68 6.78
C LYS A 365 -15.95 12.47 6.81
N SER A 366 -14.97 12.00 7.57
CA SER A 366 -13.72 12.70 7.84
C SER A 366 -12.67 12.50 6.75
N TYR A 367 -11.67 13.39 6.73
CA TYR A 367 -10.40 13.29 6.03
C TYR A 367 -9.30 13.70 7.01
N PRO A 368 -8.60 12.74 7.65
CA PRO A 368 -7.52 13.01 8.59
C PRO A 368 -6.19 13.23 7.85
N LEU A 369 -6.14 14.23 6.95
CA LEU A 369 -4.93 14.63 6.21
C LEU A 369 -4.24 13.53 5.34
N ARG A 370 -4.97 12.44 5.08
CA ARG A 370 -4.62 11.22 4.29
C ARG A 370 -3.72 11.45 3.06
N PRO A 371 -2.59 10.72 2.92
CA PRO A 371 -1.60 10.87 1.84
C PRO A 371 -1.85 10.04 0.58
N GLU A 372 -2.66 8.98 0.65
CA GLU A 372 -2.57 7.84 -0.27
C GLU A 372 -2.94 8.22 -1.71
N LEU A 373 -3.87 9.18 -1.88
CA LEU A 373 -4.23 9.70 -3.20
C LEU A 373 -3.13 10.58 -3.82
N ILE A 374 -2.36 11.33 -3.03
CA ILE A 374 -1.23 12.13 -3.56
C ILE A 374 -0.02 11.23 -3.84
N GLU A 375 0.22 10.17 -3.06
CA GLU A 375 1.22 9.13 -3.40
C GLU A 375 0.94 8.55 -4.80
N SER A 376 -0.27 8.04 -5.02
CA SER A 376 -0.69 7.52 -6.32
C SER A 376 -0.57 8.55 -7.45
N THR A 377 -0.85 9.83 -7.17
CA THR A 377 -0.69 10.93 -8.13
C THR A 377 0.78 11.15 -8.50
N TYR A 378 1.68 11.11 -7.51
CA TYR A 378 3.13 11.20 -7.71
C TYR A 378 3.66 10.03 -8.56
N TRP A 379 3.34 8.79 -8.22
CA TRP A 379 3.80 7.63 -8.98
C TRP A 379 3.26 7.63 -10.42
N LEU A 380 1.97 7.93 -10.61
CA LEU A 380 1.39 8.05 -11.95
C LEU A 380 2.02 9.17 -12.78
N TYR A 381 2.31 10.34 -12.18
CA TYR A 381 3.08 11.38 -12.89
C TYR A 381 4.50 10.92 -13.23
N LYS A 382 5.21 10.29 -12.27
CA LYS A 382 6.58 9.82 -12.44
C LYS A 382 6.72 8.81 -13.57
N ALA A 383 5.75 7.90 -13.71
CA ALA A 383 5.70 6.88 -14.75
C ALA A 383 5.18 7.38 -16.11
N THR A 384 4.11 8.19 -16.14
CA THR A 384 3.43 8.58 -17.40
C THR A 384 3.86 9.94 -17.96
N ARG A 385 4.31 10.86 -17.09
CA ARG A 385 4.54 12.29 -17.37
C ARG A 385 3.33 13.05 -17.94
N ASN A 386 2.12 12.51 -17.75
CA ASN A 386 0.88 13.18 -18.13
C ASN A 386 0.63 14.41 -17.21
N PRO A 387 0.52 15.65 -17.74
CA PRO A 387 0.35 16.85 -16.92
C PRO A 387 -0.94 16.88 -16.09
N SER A 388 -1.97 16.07 -16.41
CA SER A 388 -3.21 16.03 -15.62
C SER A 388 -3.00 15.62 -14.16
N TYR A 389 -1.89 14.93 -13.85
CA TYR A 389 -1.52 14.62 -12.47
C TYR A 389 -0.95 15.83 -11.71
N LEU A 390 -0.36 16.81 -12.42
CA LEU A 390 0.04 18.09 -11.82
C LEU A 390 -1.19 18.96 -11.57
N ASP A 391 -2.15 18.97 -12.49
CA ASP A 391 -3.45 19.63 -12.27
C ASP A 391 -4.18 19.02 -11.06
N ALA A 392 -4.12 17.69 -10.90
CA ALA A 392 -4.66 17.00 -9.74
C ALA A 392 -3.94 17.36 -8.42
N GLY A 393 -2.60 17.39 -8.42
CA GLY A 393 -1.83 17.87 -7.28
C GLY A 393 -2.12 19.33 -6.92
N ARG A 394 -2.34 20.20 -7.92
CA ARG A 394 -2.71 21.61 -7.71
C ARG A 394 -4.09 21.74 -7.05
N ASP A 395 -5.05 20.92 -7.47
CA ASP A 395 -6.36 20.81 -6.80
C ASP A 395 -6.23 20.31 -5.35
N MET A 396 -5.33 19.37 -5.07
CA MET A 396 -5.08 18.85 -3.71
C MET A 396 -4.43 19.88 -2.79
N LEU A 397 -3.38 20.57 -3.28
CA LEU A 397 -2.71 21.65 -2.56
C LEU A 397 -3.69 22.78 -2.23
N ALA A 398 -4.54 23.17 -3.19
CA ALA A 398 -5.55 24.20 -2.96
C ALA A 398 -6.55 23.81 -1.87
N SER A 399 -7.09 22.57 -1.87
CA SER A 399 -7.96 22.09 -0.80
C SER A 399 -7.31 22.19 0.58
N LEU A 400 -6.07 21.74 0.70
CA LEU A 400 -5.33 21.76 1.97
C LEU A 400 -5.06 23.19 2.45
N GLN A 401 -4.62 24.09 1.56
CA GLN A 401 -4.34 25.49 1.90
C GLN A 401 -5.61 26.29 2.28
N TYR A 402 -6.74 26.06 1.62
CA TYR A 402 -7.96 26.86 1.85
C TYR A 402 -8.91 26.29 2.91
N ALA A 403 -8.94 24.97 3.13
CA ALA A 403 -9.88 24.34 4.05
C ALA A 403 -9.22 23.58 5.21
N ALA A 404 -8.01 23.02 5.04
CA ALA A 404 -7.32 22.32 6.13
C ALA A 404 -6.34 23.21 6.92
N ARG A 405 -5.87 24.34 6.37
CA ARG A 405 -4.89 25.19 7.07
C ARG A 405 -5.47 25.84 8.34
N CYS A 406 -4.69 25.78 9.42
CA CYS A 406 -5.06 26.19 10.76
C CYS A 406 -3.96 27.06 11.42
N THR A 407 -4.24 27.62 12.59
CA THR A 407 -3.40 28.67 13.22
C THR A 407 -1.95 28.26 13.44
N CYS A 408 -1.71 27.00 13.83
CA CYS A 408 -0.38 26.48 14.13
C CYS A 408 0.01 25.24 13.31
N GLY A 409 -0.79 24.83 12.32
CA GLY A 409 -0.53 23.66 11.47
C GLY A 409 -1.65 23.44 10.47
N TYR A 410 -1.98 22.18 10.15
CA TYR A 410 -3.15 21.80 9.34
C TYR A 410 -4.07 20.90 10.17
N CYS A 411 -5.37 21.12 10.08
CA CYS A 411 -6.39 20.38 10.79
C CYS A 411 -6.89 19.17 10.00
N HIS A 412 -7.28 18.14 10.75
CA HIS A 412 -8.24 17.16 10.28
C HIS A 412 -9.53 17.84 9.81
N ILE A 413 -10.14 17.29 8.76
CA ILE A 413 -11.49 17.67 8.32
C ILE A 413 -12.44 16.61 8.86
N SER A 414 -13.30 16.95 9.82
CA SER A 414 -14.23 15.99 10.45
C SER A 414 -15.47 15.72 9.58
N ASP A 415 -15.82 16.65 8.68
CA ASP A 415 -16.88 16.46 7.67
C ASP A 415 -16.52 17.13 6.34
N VAL A 416 -16.18 16.32 5.33
CA VAL A 416 -15.81 16.80 3.98
C VAL A 416 -16.99 17.42 3.21
N GLU A 417 -18.24 17.25 3.65
CA GLU A 417 -19.40 17.90 3.02
C GLU A 417 -19.55 19.37 3.44
N PHE A 418 -18.93 19.77 4.55
CA PHE A 418 -19.04 21.11 5.14
C PHE A 418 -17.69 21.76 5.48
N HIS A 419 -16.57 21.06 5.25
CA HIS A 419 -15.20 21.48 5.59
C HIS A 419 -15.04 21.88 7.06
N GLN A 420 -15.67 21.12 7.95
CA GLN A 420 -15.53 21.32 9.40
C GLN A 420 -14.15 20.85 9.86
N GLN A 421 -13.40 21.74 10.51
CA GLN A 421 -12.06 21.47 11.03
C GLN A 421 -12.13 20.79 12.41
N GLU A 422 -11.13 19.97 12.71
CA GLU A 422 -10.92 19.29 13.99
C GLU A 422 -9.48 19.53 14.51
N ASP A 423 -9.32 19.65 15.83
CA ASP A 423 -8.08 20.14 16.47
C ASP A 423 -7.02 19.03 16.65
N HIS A 424 -6.66 18.39 15.54
CA HIS A 424 -5.62 17.36 15.48
C HIS A 424 -4.87 17.42 14.15
N MET A 425 -3.59 17.04 14.15
CA MET A 425 -2.71 16.90 12.99
C MET A 425 -1.82 15.67 13.15
N GLU A 426 -2.13 14.59 12.43
CA GLU A 426 -1.32 13.36 12.43
C GLU A 426 0.10 13.60 11.90
N SER A 427 1.07 12.86 12.43
CA SER A 427 2.48 12.95 12.06
C SER A 427 2.73 12.70 10.56
N PHE A 428 1.99 11.75 9.96
CA PHE A 428 2.12 11.39 8.55
C PHE A 428 1.77 12.51 7.57
N PHE A 429 1.11 13.59 8.01
CA PHE A 429 0.94 14.76 7.15
C PHE A 429 2.29 15.34 6.70
N LEU A 430 3.28 15.36 7.61
CA LEU A 430 4.64 15.83 7.34
C LEU A 430 5.55 14.74 6.76
N ALA A 431 5.34 13.47 7.12
CA ALA A 431 6.09 12.35 6.56
C ALA A 431 5.66 12.01 5.13
N GLU A 432 4.39 12.20 4.76
CA GLU A 432 3.84 11.68 3.50
C GLU A 432 3.09 12.71 2.66
N THR A 433 1.98 13.29 3.14
CA THR A 433 1.10 14.14 2.32
C THR A 433 1.87 15.32 1.72
N VAL A 434 2.67 16.00 2.55
CA VAL A 434 3.55 17.09 2.13
C VAL A 434 4.77 16.57 1.33
N LYS A 435 5.31 15.39 1.66
CA LYS A 435 6.44 14.74 0.95
C LYS A 435 6.07 14.45 -0.51
N TYR A 436 4.94 13.80 -0.77
CA TYR A 436 4.48 13.45 -2.12
C TYR A 436 3.99 14.66 -2.92
N LEU A 437 3.31 15.63 -2.30
CA LEU A 437 2.99 16.92 -2.93
C LEU A 437 4.27 17.61 -3.43
N TRP A 438 5.32 17.66 -2.60
CA TRP A 438 6.57 18.32 -2.94
C TRP A 438 7.32 17.60 -4.06
N LEU A 439 7.41 16.26 -3.97
CA LEU A 439 8.03 15.41 -4.98
C LEU A 439 7.34 15.51 -6.34
N LEU A 440 6.00 15.55 -6.38
CA LEU A 440 5.21 15.73 -7.61
C LEU A 440 5.60 17.01 -8.35
N PHE A 441 5.65 18.13 -7.64
CA PHE A 441 5.95 19.42 -8.25
C PHE A 441 7.43 19.64 -8.53
N ASP A 442 8.36 19.17 -7.67
CA ASP A 442 9.81 19.25 -7.96
C ASP A 442 10.18 18.42 -9.21
N LEU A 443 9.56 17.25 -9.36
CA LEU A 443 9.73 16.37 -10.52
C LEU A 443 9.27 17.01 -11.84
N ALA A 444 8.36 17.99 -11.79
CA ALA A 444 7.95 18.83 -12.93
C ALA A 444 8.79 20.12 -13.07
N ALA A 445 9.16 20.75 -11.95
CA ALA A 445 10.00 21.94 -11.87
C ALA A 445 11.42 21.73 -12.45
N GLY A 446 11.84 20.47 -12.60
CA GLY A 446 13.20 20.05 -12.94
C GLY A 446 13.94 19.76 -11.64
N PRO A 447 13.87 18.52 -11.14
CA PRO A 447 14.19 18.22 -9.75
C PRO A 447 15.67 18.40 -9.45
N ASP A 448 15.96 18.74 -8.19
CA ASP A 448 17.31 18.74 -7.61
C ASP A 448 17.25 18.25 -6.17
N ASN A 449 16.98 16.95 -6.01
CA ASN A 449 16.65 16.32 -4.72
C ASN A 449 17.24 14.92 -4.56
N LEU A 450 17.22 14.44 -3.31
CA LEU A 450 17.81 13.16 -2.87
C LEU A 450 17.24 11.93 -3.59
N VAL A 451 15.96 11.93 -3.98
CA VAL A 451 15.24 10.78 -4.55
C VAL A 451 15.45 10.65 -6.06
N GLU A 452 15.48 11.77 -6.79
CA GLU A 452 15.60 11.76 -8.25
C GLU A 452 17.06 11.75 -8.73
N ASN A 453 17.91 12.60 -8.13
CA ASN A 453 19.31 12.81 -8.54
C ASN A 453 20.35 12.34 -7.50
N GLY A 454 19.92 11.89 -6.32
CA GLY A 454 20.83 11.38 -5.29
C GLY A 454 21.55 10.08 -5.67
N PRO A 455 22.43 9.58 -4.79
CA PRO A 455 23.36 8.48 -5.09
C PRO A 455 22.68 7.11 -5.28
N TYR A 456 21.46 6.95 -4.77
CA TYR A 456 20.75 5.67 -4.70
C TYR A 456 19.40 5.74 -5.40
N LYS A 457 18.77 4.57 -5.57
CA LYS A 457 17.32 4.50 -5.71
C LYS A 457 16.72 4.22 -4.34
N TYR A 458 15.49 4.67 -4.14
CA TYR A 458 14.82 4.62 -2.86
C TYR A 458 13.54 3.81 -3.00
N ILE A 459 13.34 2.88 -2.06
CA ILE A 459 12.04 2.32 -1.76
C ILE A 459 11.46 3.19 -0.65
N PHE A 460 10.20 3.61 -0.80
CA PHE A 460 9.46 4.33 0.23
C PHE A 460 8.76 3.28 1.10
N SER A 461 8.73 3.39 2.42
CA SER A 461 7.86 2.53 3.28
C SER A 461 6.37 2.82 3.02
N THR A 462 5.46 2.25 3.83
CA THR A 462 4.03 2.64 3.82
C THR A 462 3.79 4.00 4.49
N GLU A 463 4.79 4.53 5.20
CA GLU A 463 4.81 5.86 5.85
C GLU A 463 5.73 6.82 5.05
N GLY A 464 5.96 6.52 3.77
CA GLY A 464 6.79 7.31 2.87
C GLY A 464 8.27 7.41 3.22
N HIS A 465 8.78 6.61 4.17
CA HIS A 465 10.18 6.70 4.63
C HIS A 465 11.17 6.25 3.55
N LEU A 466 12.20 7.07 3.31
CA LEU A 466 13.21 6.91 2.27
C LEU A 466 14.25 5.83 2.61
N ILE A 467 14.04 4.60 2.14
CA ILE A 467 15.00 3.49 2.28
C ILE A 467 15.91 3.40 1.03
N PRO A 468 17.19 3.84 1.08
CA PRO A 468 18.11 3.69 -0.05
C PRO A 468 18.46 2.23 -0.34
N THR A 469 18.44 1.84 -1.62
CA THR A 469 18.88 0.53 -2.11
C THR A 469 20.41 0.44 -2.16
N THR A 470 21.06 0.50 -1.00
CA THR A 470 22.52 0.34 -0.87
C THR A 470 22.92 -1.13 -1.11
N PRO A 471 24.18 -1.42 -1.51
CA PRO A 471 24.67 -2.80 -1.64
C PRO A 471 24.68 -3.62 -0.34
N GLN A 472 24.56 -2.96 0.82
CA GLN A 472 24.43 -3.60 2.14
C GLN A 472 23.00 -4.09 2.40
N ILE A 473 22.00 -3.33 1.94
CA ILE A 473 20.58 -3.66 2.13
C ILE A 473 20.08 -4.57 1.01
N SER A 474 20.45 -4.27 -0.25
CA SER A 474 19.89 -4.89 -1.44
C SER A 474 20.84 -5.88 -2.13
N LEU A 475 20.34 -7.04 -2.53
CA LEU A 475 21.05 -8.06 -3.33
C LEU A 475 21.27 -7.66 -4.80
N ALA A 476 21.50 -6.37 -5.06
CA ALA A 476 21.62 -5.80 -6.41
C ALA A 476 22.71 -6.47 -7.28
N SER A 477 23.74 -7.05 -6.66
CA SER A 477 24.79 -7.82 -7.33
C SER A 477 24.29 -9.13 -7.94
N GLU A 478 23.27 -9.77 -7.36
CA GLU A 478 22.73 -11.04 -7.87
C GLU A 478 21.71 -10.82 -8.99
N ASN A 479 20.91 -9.75 -8.91
CA ASN A 479 19.96 -9.35 -9.96
C ASN A 479 20.63 -9.07 -11.31
N CYS A 480 21.87 -8.54 -11.32
CA CYS A 480 22.66 -8.38 -12.54
C CYS A 480 23.03 -9.71 -13.22
N SER A 481 23.06 -10.83 -12.50
CA SER A 481 23.30 -12.17 -13.08
C SER A 481 22.15 -12.62 -13.97
N TYR A 482 20.92 -12.31 -13.57
CA TYR A 482 19.71 -12.80 -14.23
C TYR A 482 19.25 -11.93 -15.40
N LEU A 483 19.67 -10.67 -15.49
CA LEU A 483 19.47 -9.83 -16.69
C LEU A 483 20.06 -10.43 -17.98
N GLY A 484 21.02 -11.36 -17.88
CA GLY A 484 21.60 -12.10 -19.00
C GLY A 484 21.10 -13.54 -19.16
N ALA A 485 20.27 -14.04 -18.25
CA ALA A 485 19.74 -15.40 -18.27
C ALA A 485 18.37 -15.46 -18.96
N TYR A 486 18.02 -16.62 -19.53
CA TYR A 486 16.70 -16.91 -20.11
C TYR A 486 16.22 -16.03 -21.28
N CYS A 487 17.13 -15.72 -22.23
CA CYS A 487 16.71 -15.52 -23.62
C CYS A 487 17.61 -16.21 -24.66
N ARG A 488 18.07 -17.44 -24.36
CA ARG A 488 18.47 -18.37 -25.44
C ARG A 488 17.21 -18.84 -26.16
N SER A 489 16.86 -18.13 -27.23
CA SER A 489 15.97 -18.64 -28.27
C SER A 489 16.57 -19.94 -28.83
N GLY A 490 16.00 -21.07 -28.41
CA GLY A 490 16.35 -22.38 -28.92
C GLY A 490 15.97 -22.45 -30.40
N LYS A 491 16.92 -22.13 -31.28
CA LYS A 491 16.80 -22.44 -32.70
C LYS A 491 16.53 -23.93 -32.82
N LEU A 492 15.38 -24.31 -33.40
CA LEU A 492 15.29 -25.58 -34.11
C LEU A 492 16.26 -25.49 -35.30
N VAL A 493 17.51 -25.84 -35.04
CA VAL A 493 18.44 -26.22 -36.10
C VAL A 493 18.01 -27.61 -36.52
N GLN A 494 17.18 -27.64 -37.56
CA GLN A 494 16.81 -28.86 -38.27
C GLN A 494 18.09 -29.63 -38.62
N GLU A 495 18.10 -30.94 -38.37
CA GLU A 495 19.29 -31.77 -38.57
C GLU A 495 19.72 -31.75 -40.03
N THR A 496 20.98 -31.36 -40.28
CA THR A 496 21.65 -31.61 -41.55
C THR A 496 22.88 -32.47 -41.28
N TYR A 497 22.75 -33.78 -41.50
CA TYR A 497 23.90 -34.68 -41.54
C TYR A 497 24.87 -34.24 -42.63
N SER A 498 26.08 -33.84 -42.27
CA SER A 498 27.21 -33.76 -43.21
C SER A 498 27.86 -35.13 -43.32
N SER A 499 27.39 -35.95 -44.27
CA SER A 499 28.18 -37.06 -44.82
C SER A 499 29.06 -36.55 -45.96
N ASP A 500 30.28 -37.05 -46.06
CA ASP A 500 31.22 -36.71 -47.13
C ASP A 500 30.66 -37.04 -48.53
N ILE A 501 31.11 -36.28 -49.55
CA ILE A 501 31.68 -36.72 -50.85
C ILE A 501 31.61 -35.61 -51.92
N VAL A 502 32.57 -35.65 -52.85
CA VAL A 502 32.84 -34.68 -53.93
C VAL A 502 32.13 -35.06 -55.25
N ASN A 503 31.97 -34.09 -56.18
CA ASN A 503 31.48 -34.14 -57.58
C ASN A 503 29.96 -33.91 -57.77
N ASP A 504 29.42 -33.25 -58.79
CA ASP A 504 29.87 -32.46 -59.97
C ASP A 504 28.58 -32.11 -60.78
N PHE A 505 28.69 -31.18 -61.74
CA PHE A 505 27.81 -30.91 -62.90
C PHE A 505 26.31 -30.49 -62.80
N ARG A 506 26.06 -29.38 -63.52
CA ARG A 506 24.90 -29.07 -64.43
C ARG A 506 23.50 -28.84 -63.85
N GLY A 507 22.95 -27.67 -64.24
CA GLY A 507 21.90 -27.70 -65.29
C GLY A 507 20.70 -26.78 -65.16
N THR A 508 20.79 -25.58 -65.75
CA THR A 508 19.73 -24.88 -66.54
C THR A 508 18.26 -24.80 -66.05
N ASN A 509 17.78 -23.56 -65.96
CA ASN A 509 16.52 -23.03 -66.52
C ASN A 509 15.18 -23.78 -66.29
N TYR A 510 14.16 -23.09 -65.77
CA TYR A 510 13.20 -22.36 -66.63
C TYR A 510 12.31 -21.38 -65.81
N SER A 511 11.31 -20.77 -66.45
CA SER A 511 10.60 -19.56 -65.99
C SER A 511 9.06 -19.65 -66.12
N PHE A 512 8.36 -18.70 -65.48
CA PHE A 512 7.32 -17.82 -66.08
C PHE A 512 5.93 -17.72 -65.36
N SER A 513 5.31 -16.52 -65.45
CA SER A 513 3.94 -16.09 -65.02
C SER A 513 3.55 -16.22 -63.54
N GLY A 514 2.71 -15.35 -62.94
CA GLY A 514 2.29 -13.99 -63.32
C GLY A 514 0.85 -13.81 -63.84
N THR A 515 -0.04 -13.18 -63.03
CA THR A 515 -1.34 -12.54 -63.37
C THR A 515 -1.86 -11.68 -62.17
N ALA A 516 -2.92 -10.89 -62.35
CA ALA A 516 -3.56 -10.00 -61.34
C ALA A 516 -5.10 -9.90 -61.59
N ALA A 517 -5.97 -9.22 -60.82
CA ALA A 517 -5.84 -8.22 -59.73
C ALA A 517 -6.96 -8.46 -58.64
N THR A 518 -7.62 -7.55 -57.88
CA THR A 518 -7.84 -6.07 -57.92
C THR A 518 -8.36 -5.52 -56.55
N ASN A 519 -8.43 -4.18 -56.42
CA ASN A 519 -9.19 -3.26 -55.51
C ASN A 519 -10.32 -3.87 -54.60
N PHE A 520 -10.58 -3.40 -53.37
CA PHE A 520 -10.96 -2.03 -52.92
C PHE A 520 -10.79 -1.82 -51.38
N PHE A 521 -10.30 -0.65 -50.92
CA PHE A 521 -10.60 0.12 -49.66
C PHE A 521 -10.60 -0.59 -48.27
N SER A 522 -10.26 0.02 -47.11
CA SER A 522 -9.95 1.43 -46.74
C SER A 522 -9.10 1.55 -45.45
N SER A 523 -8.51 2.74 -45.23
CA SER A 523 -7.95 3.31 -43.98
C SER A 523 -6.67 2.70 -43.35
N PRO A 524 -5.66 3.52 -42.98
CA PRO A 524 -4.45 3.05 -42.31
C PRO A 524 -4.60 2.96 -40.78
N ALA A 525 -3.97 1.95 -40.18
CA ALA A 525 -3.86 1.85 -38.72
C ALA A 525 -2.71 2.73 -38.18
N PHE A 526 -2.89 3.31 -36.99
CA PHE A 526 -1.82 4.02 -36.28
C PHE A 526 -0.74 3.04 -35.80
N HIS A 527 0.52 3.50 -35.81
CA HIS A 527 1.65 2.72 -35.31
C HIS A 527 1.60 2.54 -33.79
N LYS A 528 1.58 1.29 -33.31
CA LYS A 528 1.95 0.98 -31.93
C LYS A 528 3.47 0.96 -31.78
N SER A 529 4.02 1.91 -31.03
CA SER A 529 5.36 1.78 -30.44
C SER A 529 5.29 0.83 -29.23
N PRO A 530 6.26 -0.08 -29.03
CA PRO A 530 6.24 -0.99 -27.89
C PRO A 530 6.82 -0.31 -26.64
N SER A 531 5.98 0.03 -25.67
CA SER A 531 6.41 0.30 -24.29
C SER A 531 6.78 -1.02 -23.59
N SER A 532 7.95 -1.06 -22.96
CA SER A 532 8.52 -2.27 -22.37
C SER A 532 8.17 -2.41 -20.89
N GLY A 533 6.94 -2.85 -20.58
CA GLY A 533 6.59 -3.31 -19.22
C GLY A 533 7.36 -4.58 -18.86
N LEU A 534 8.06 -4.57 -17.72
CA LEU A 534 9.18 -5.49 -17.46
C LEU A 534 9.05 -6.31 -16.16
N ILE A 535 7.96 -7.09 -16.05
CA ILE A 535 7.87 -8.23 -15.11
C ILE A 535 7.43 -9.47 -15.90
N LYS A 536 8.33 -10.45 -16.11
CA LYS A 536 8.02 -11.78 -16.68
C LYS A 536 8.99 -12.86 -16.18
N GLY A 537 8.47 -13.88 -15.50
CA GLY A 537 9.27 -14.97 -14.94
C GLY A 537 8.54 -16.30 -14.69
N PHE A 538 7.36 -16.53 -15.31
CA PHE A 538 6.59 -17.76 -15.05
C PHE A 538 7.28 -19.03 -15.60
N CYS A 539 7.92 -19.78 -14.73
CA CYS A 539 8.42 -21.13 -15.01
C CYS A 539 7.29 -22.17 -14.81
N PRO A 540 6.82 -22.89 -15.85
CA PRO A 540 5.79 -23.92 -15.70
C PRO A 540 6.35 -25.21 -15.05
N GLY A 541 5.51 -25.95 -14.33
CA GLY A 541 5.76 -27.36 -13.98
C GLY A 541 6.33 -27.67 -12.59
N LEU A 542 6.67 -26.66 -11.78
CA LEU A 542 7.02 -26.82 -10.36
C LEU A 542 6.20 -25.85 -9.50
N THR A 543 5.55 -26.35 -8.44
CA THR A 543 4.91 -25.49 -7.44
C THR A 543 5.96 -24.68 -6.66
N HIS A 544 5.56 -23.57 -6.02
CA HIS A 544 6.47 -22.78 -5.19
C HIS A 544 7.14 -23.64 -4.11
N GLY A 545 6.36 -24.49 -3.43
CA GLY A 545 6.86 -25.44 -2.44
C GLY A 545 7.90 -26.42 -2.97
N GLN A 546 7.75 -26.89 -4.22
CA GLN A 546 8.74 -27.78 -4.86
C GLN A 546 10.04 -27.07 -5.26
N ARG A 547 10.06 -25.73 -5.38
CA ARG A 547 11.28 -24.96 -5.69
C ARG A 547 12.12 -24.69 -4.45
N TYR A 548 11.47 -24.44 -3.31
CA TYR A 548 12.12 -23.96 -2.08
C TYR A 548 12.02 -24.94 -0.89
N GLY A 549 11.46 -26.14 -1.09
CA GLY A 549 11.30 -27.15 -0.03
C GLY A 549 10.18 -26.86 0.98
N ILE A 550 9.29 -25.92 0.66
CA ILE A 550 8.22 -25.45 1.55
C ILE A 550 6.96 -26.31 1.36
N SER A 551 6.62 -27.15 2.34
CA SER A 551 5.31 -27.82 2.36
C SER A 551 4.25 -26.91 2.99
N TYR A 552 3.33 -26.40 2.18
CA TYR A 552 2.08 -25.86 2.70
C TYR A 552 1.22 -27.02 3.22
N ILE A 553 0.66 -26.86 4.41
CA ILE A 553 -0.29 -27.84 4.96
C ILE A 553 -1.67 -27.47 4.44
N ASP A 554 -2.13 -28.19 3.41
CA ASP A 554 -3.53 -28.12 3.01
C ASP A 554 -4.42 -28.65 4.14
N SER A 555 -5.50 -27.93 4.47
CA SER A 555 -6.50 -28.40 5.41
C SER A 555 -7.26 -29.57 4.80
N VAL A 556 -7.04 -30.77 5.35
CA VAL A 556 -7.64 -32.02 4.85
C VAL A 556 -9.13 -32.05 5.17
N ASP A 557 -9.95 -31.64 4.19
CA ASP A 557 -11.37 -31.98 4.16
C ASP A 557 -11.51 -33.50 4.04
N ASN A 558 -11.87 -34.17 5.14
CA ASN A 558 -12.25 -35.58 5.13
C ASN A 558 -13.65 -35.77 4.50
N ASN A 559 -13.77 -35.54 3.19
CA ASN A 559 -14.90 -35.93 2.34
C ASN A 559 -14.51 -35.89 0.86
N ASP A 560 -14.05 -37.01 0.31
CA ASP A 560 -14.36 -37.47 -1.06
C ASP A 560 -13.74 -38.84 -1.32
N ALA A 561 -14.56 -39.90 -1.22
CA ALA A 561 -14.11 -41.30 -1.33
C ALA A 561 -15.06 -42.19 -2.16
N GLU A 562 -15.72 -41.61 -3.18
CA GLU A 562 -16.49 -42.37 -4.18
C GLU A 562 -16.13 -41.96 -5.61
N SER A 563 -15.30 -42.77 -6.29
CA SER A 563 -15.54 -43.26 -7.67
C SER A 563 -14.28 -43.90 -8.30
N ALA A 564 -14.06 -45.19 -8.02
CA ALA A 564 -13.26 -46.08 -8.86
C ALA A 564 -13.72 -47.53 -8.66
N ARG A 565 -14.30 -48.18 -9.68
CA ARG A 565 -14.70 -49.59 -9.66
C ARG A 565 -13.87 -50.42 -10.64
N THR A 566 -13.84 -51.73 -10.39
CA THR A 566 -13.11 -52.80 -11.11
C THR A 566 -11.60 -52.84 -10.82
N THR A 567 -10.93 -53.99 -10.70
CA THR A 567 -11.36 -55.40 -10.93
C THR A 567 -11.17 -56.33 -9.71
N ASN A 568 -11.74 -57.54 -9.81
CA ASN A 568 -11.78 -58.59 -8.78
C ASN A 568 -10.41 -59.18 -8.39
N VAL A 569 -10.30 -59.75 -7.19
CA VAL A 569 -10.20 -61.21 -6.93
C VAL A 569 -10.53 -61.46 -5.43
N ASP A 570 -10.92 -62.68 -5.09
CA ASP A 570 -11.42 -63.17 -3.80
C ASP A 570 -10.33 -63.24 -2.69
N ASP A 571 -10.69 -63.12 -1.39
CA ASP A 571 -10.96 -64.30 -0.53
C ASP A 571 -11.38 -63.99 0.95
N GLU A 572 -11.89 -65.03 1.63
CA GLU A 572 -12.01 -65.27 3.11
C GLU A 572 -12.56 -64.21 4.11
N ALA A 573 -13.88 -64.17 4.23
CA ALA A 573 -14.67 -64.62 5.41
C ALA A 573 -14.33 -64.25 6.90
N GLN A 574 -15.38 -63.78 7.60
CA GLN A 574 -15.76 -64.06 9.01
C GLN A 574 -14.87 -63.57 10.18
N ASN A 575 -15.36 -62.57 10.93
CA ASN A 575 -16.12 -62.85 12.17
C ASN A 575 -16.81 -61.62 12.81
N SER A 576 -18.09 -61.83 13.14
CA SER A 576 -18.90 -61.10 14.15
C SER A 576 -19.53 -62.19 15.06
N PRO A 577 -20.42 -61.92 16.04
CA PRO A 577 -20.81 -60.65 16.68
C PRO A 577 -20.81 -60.73 18.23
N VAL A 578 -21.19 -59.64 18.90
CA VAL A 578 -22.11 -59.69 20.07
C VAL A 578 -23.14 -58.57 19.90
N PHE A 579 -24.39 -58.82 20.32
CA PHE A 579 -25.55 -57.92 20.19
C PHE A 579 -26.33 -57.90 21.53
N VAL A 580 -27.51 -57.26 21.53
CA VAL A 580 -28.49 -57.06 22.64
C VAL A 580 -28.28 -55.72 23.38
N ASN A 581 -29.10 -54.66 23.26
CA ASN A 581 -30.49 -54.39 22.78
C ASN A 581 -31.56 -54.28 23.89
N HIS A 582 -32.61 -53.48 23.59
CA HIS A 582 -33.86 -53.20 24.32
C HIS A 582 -33.83 -52.18 25.48
N SER A 583 -34.85 -51.32 25.67
CA SER A 583 -35.86 -50.77 24.73
C SER A 583 -36.76 -49.70 25.37
N SER A 584 -37.05 -48.64 24.62
CA SER A 584 -38.34 -47.87 24.55
C SER A 584 -38.92 -47.25 25.86
N ASP A 585 -39.96 -46.41 25.87
CA ASP A 585 -41.00 -46.12 24.85
C ASP A 585 -41.66 -44.71 24.98
N SER A 586 -42.66 -44.45 24.13
CA SER A 586 -43.73 -43.42 24.21
C SER A 586 -43.49 -41.98 23.70
N GLN A 587 -43.81 -41.79 22.41
CA GLN A 587 -44.65 -40.69 21.90
C GLN A 587 -46.15 -41.15 21.92
N PRO A 588 -47.20 -40.44 21.42
CA PRO A 588 -47.30 -39.28 20.49
C PRO A 588 -48.17 -38.12 21.10
N SER A 589 -48.82 -37.15 20.41
CA SER A 589 -49.32 -37.04 19.02
C SER A 589 -49.75 -35.60 18.62
N ASP A 590 -49.67 -35.30 17.31
CA ASP A 590 -50.63 -34.50 16.49
C ASP A 590 -50.89 -32.99 16.80
N SER A 591 -51.15 -32.09 15.84
CA SER A 591 -51.12 -32.15 14.35
C SER A 591 -51.31 -30.77 13.67
N VAL A 592 -50.72 -30.60 12.48
CA VAL A 592 -51.26 -29.89 11.28
C VAL A 592 -51.27 -28.33 11.20
N GLU A 593 -51.02 -27.88 9.94
CA GLU A 593 -51.28 -26.58 9.28
C GLU A 593 -50.45 -25.29 9.54
N ASN A 594 -49.98 -24.76 8.41
CA ASN A 594 -49.55 -23.38 8.09
C ASN A 594 -50.54 -22.90 6.99
N PRO A 595 -50.83 -21.60 6.75
CA PRO A 595 -49.78 -20.61 6.43
C PRO A 595 -50.09 -19.13 6.83
N ASP A 596 -49.35 -18.20 6.19
CA ASP A 596 -49.63 -16.77 5.97
C ASP A 596 -49.40 -15.72 7.07
N ASN A 597 -48.11 -15.37 7.22
CA ASN A 597 -47.58 -14.07 6.78
C ASN A 597 -48.26 -12.77 7.30
N SER A 598 -47.84 -12.31 8.48
CA SER A 598 -47.75 -10.85 8.77
C SER A 598 -46.81 -10.53 9.94
N ASN A 599 -45.72 -9.79 9.65
CA ASN A 599 -45.03 -8.78 10.49
C ASN A 599 -43.55 -8.59 10.10
N TYR A 600 -43.31 -7.95 8.96
CA TYR A 600 -42.04 -7.24 8.72
C TYR A 600 -42.13 -5.84 9.34
N HIS A 601 -41.88 -5.70 10.65
CA HIS A 601 -41.47 -4.45 11.33
C HIS A 601 -41.33 -4.66 12.85
N GLU A 602 -40.20 -5.22 13.30
CA GLU A 602 -39.56 -5.04 14.64
C GLU A 602 -38.46 -6.11 14.81
N LEU A 603 -37.25 -5.85 14.29
CA LEU A 603 -35.99 -6.58 14.61
C LEU A 603 -34.77 -5.96 13.85
N MET A 604 -34.65 -4.63 13.86
CA MET A 604 -33.56 -3.89 13.19
C MET A 604 -32.95 -2.81 14.10
N GLU A 605 -32.79 -3.12 15.39
CA GLU A 605 -32.26 -2.18 16.39
C GLU A 605 -31.33 -2.87 17.41
N ASN A 606 -30.36 -3.66 16.95
CA ASN A 606 -29.20 -4.06 17.77
C ASN A 606 -28.01 -4.66 16.98
N GLN A 607 -27.57 -3.95 15.93
CA GLN A 607 -26.22 -4.16 15.35
C GLN A 607 -25.54 -2.80 15.14
N ARG A 608 -24.81 -2.34 16.15
CA ARG A 608 -23.86 -1.23 16.00
C ARG A 608 -22.50 -1.81 15.64
N VAL A 609 -21.90 -1.31 14.57
CA VAL A 609 -20.49 -1.54 14.26
C VAL A 609 -19.65 -0.99 15.42
N PRO A 610 -18.65 -1.72 15.95
CA PRO A 610 -17.69 -1.15 16.88
C PRO A 610 -16.87 -0.08 16.17
N GLN A 611 -17.01 1.18 16.57
CA GLN A 611 -16.03 2.20 16.21
C GLN A 611 -14.70 1.86 16.88
N LEU A 612 -13.59 1.98 16.16
CA LEU A 612 -12.27 2.11 16.77
C LEU A 612 -12.21 3.43 17.54
N LYS A 613 -12.65 3.39 18.80
CA LYS A 613 -12.36 4.44 19.77
C LYS A 613 -10.93 4.27 20.26
N ILE A 614 -10.11 5.27 20.02
CA ILE A 614 -8.92 5.51 20.84
C ILE A 614 -9.43 6.00 22.20
N GLU A 615 -9.53 5.11 23.19
CA GLU A 615 -10.02 5.48 24.53
C GLU A 615 -8.94 6.21 25.34
N THR A 616 -8.86 7.52 25.17
CA THR A 616 -8.16 8.42 26.09
C THR A 616 -8.84 8.40 27.46
N ARG A 617 -8.23 7.67 28.40
CA ARG A 617 -8.79 7.39 29.72
C ARG A 617 -8.46 8.53 30.70
N GLU A 618 -9.41 9.44 30.91
CA GLU A 618 -9.28 10.51 31.92
C GLU A 618 -9.05 9.94 33.33
N THR A 619 -7.88 10.23 33.90
CA THR A 619 -7.57 10.02 35.32
C THR A 619 -7.88 11.29 36.11
N VAL A 620 -8.99 11.32 36.83
CA VAL A 620 -9.35 12.42 37.74
C VAL A 620 -8.87 12.09 39.16
N ASP A 621 -7.75 12.70 39.56
CA ASP A 621 -7.26 12.70 40.94
C ASP A 621 -7.15 14.15 41.46
N GLU A 622 -8.13 14.60 42.24
CA GLU A 622 -8.01 15.76 43.13
C GLU A 622 -8.58 15.45 44.52
N GLU A 623 -7.71 15.06 45.46
CA GLU A 623 -8.02 15.18 46.89
C GLU A 623 -7.96 16.65 47.33
N ARG A 624 -9.01 17.16 48.00
CA ARG A 624 -8.94 18.16 49.09
C ARG A 624 -10.25 18.20 49.90
N PRO A 625 -10.29 18.86 51.08
CA PRO A 625 -10.75 18.16 52.28
C PRO A 625 -12.18 18.50 52.71
N ARG A 626 -12.60 17.77 53.76
CA ARG A 626 -13.86 17.95 54.47
C ARG A 626 -13.88 19.30 55.23
N ASP A 627 -15.06 19.90 55.29
CA ASP A 627 -15.49 20.77 56.39
C ASP A 627 -16.99 20.54 56.65
N ASN A 628 -17.35 20.43 57.94
CA ASN A 628 -18.63 19.94 58.51
C ASN A 628 -18.90 18.42 58.35
#